data_AF-A0A7S4UFB4-F1
#
_entry.id   AF-A0A7S4UFB4-F1
#
_cell.length_a   1.000
_cell.length_b   1.000
_cell.length_c   1.000
_cell.angle_alpha   90.00
_cell.angle_beta   90.00
_cell.angle_gamma   90.00
#
_symmetry.space_group_name_H-M   'P 1'
#
loop_
_entity.id
_entity.type
_entity.pdbx_description
1 polymer ?
#
loop_
_entity_poly.entity_id
_entity_poly.type
_entity_poly.pdbx_seq_one_letter_code
_entity_poly.pdbx_strand_id
1 'polypeptide(L)'
;QVLGEPHHAGSAAELQRVEAAGGEALAAPGANGAEGASGTEGDAAPGPPLPLRKRIARPREWEALEGQSTEAEVRRILEGTSDAFATLCLEPGDASAADGKAARSAYKRLALRVHPDKVPDELKPRAKEAFEKAEKAAAVIEALCEADAEAAATLHRFLHTAGSTGAVMLRAAAAALLGLPEDAPLEEARRRAGELKEELSKLGLLESGAFAYAEQERAACILDEAVEAWVAPPLKEGGTSSLEAVSVTRALGLRDLKLPRPVLLARPHVDITLLEQEGAHHLALLSSGATVLSDAEVFERVRAFAKQPKSASLLVAADAAARSAEQKLTGAARFASCVVGVFEVLGEKMEPAAKKARKDGNEKVRARHILLKHKELKMKIDSQAHLRQKGPVTRPLAQAERELLRLKQAIATDPKQFHLLARKHSECQSALQPGQLAGDLGWVCRGSLGDPAFEEFVLGLEVQELSDLFSTARGVHLVHRYA
;
A
#
# COMPACT_ATOMS: atom_id res chain seq x y z
N GLN A 1 -1.88 48.50 20.60
CA GLN A 1 -1.44 47.67 21.73
C GLN A 1 -2.39 46.48 21.82
N VAL A 2 -1.86 45.27 21.66
CA VAL A 2 -2.36 43.95 22.12
C VAL A 2 -3.81 43.59 21.73
N LEU A 3 -4.05 42.88 20.61
CA LEU A 3 -4.12 41.40 20.49
C LEU A 3 -5.05 40.75 21.53
N GLY A 4 -6.33 40.59 21.17
CA GLY A 4 -7.21 39.60 21.78
C GLY A 4 -7.17 38.33 20.93
N GLU A 5 -6.67 37.24 21.50
CA GLU A 5 -6.67 35.90 20.93
C GLU A 5 -8.12 35.40 20.72
N PRO A 6 -8.43 34.70 19.63
CA PRO A 6 -9.56 33.79 19.61
C PRO A 6 -9.11 32.42 20.13
N HIS A 7 -9.78 31.96 21.18
CA HIS A 7 -9.68 30.62 21.75
C HIS A 7 -9.67 29.53 20.67
N HIS A 8 -8.54 28.85 20.51
CA HIS A 8 -8.48 27.55 19.85
C HIS A 8 -8.96 26.48 20.83
N ALA A 9 -10.19 26.02 20.66
CA ALA A 9 -10.60 24.72 21.19
C ALA A 9 -9.79 23.65 20.44
N GLY A 10 -8.83 23.04 21.14
CA GLY A 10 -8.07 21.91 20.63
C GLY A 10 -8.99 20.70 20.45
N SER A 11 -9.42 20.45 19.22
CA SER A 11 -9.89 19.12 18.83
C SER A 11 -8.68 18.21 18.83
N ALA A 12 -8.66 17.23 19.74
CA ALA A 12 -7.67 16.17 19.74
C ALA A 12 -7.88 15.34 18.47
N ALA A 13 -7.07 15.58 17.45
CA ALA A 13 -7.07 14.76 16.24
C ALA A 13 -6.54 13.38 16.61
N GLU A 14 -7.39 12.36 16.50
CA GLU A 14 -7.00 10.97 16.71
C GLU A 14 -6.18 10.50 15.49
N LEU A 15 -4.88 10.25 15.71
CA LEU A 15 -3.97 9.73 14.69
C LEU A 15 -3.90 8.22 14.82
N GLN A 16 -4.44 7.50 13.84
CA GLN A 16 -4.40 6.04 13.81
C GLN A 16 -3.65 5.56 12.56
N ARG A 17 -2.45 5.01 12.75
CA ARG A 17 -1.69 4.35 11.68
C ARG A 17 -1.97 2.85 11.69
N VAL A 18 -2.45 2.33 10.57
CA VAL A 18 -2.59 0.88 10.36
C VAL A 18 -1.49 0.45 9.41
N GLU A 19 -0.48 -0.25 9.92
CA GLU A 19 0.63 -0.75 9.11
C GLU A 19 0.23 -2.03 8.36
N ALA A 20 0.30 -2.00 7.03
CA ALA A 20 0.36 -3.22 6.25
C ALA A 20 1.75 -3.85 6.46
N ALA A 21 1.78 -5.11 6.90
CA ALA A 21 3.02 -5.78 7.28
C ALA A 21 4.10 -5.67 6.19
N GLY A 22 5.17 -4.94 6.51
CA GLY A 22 6.39 -4.76 5.72
C GLY A 22 7.37 -3.93 6.54
N GLY A 23 8.36 -4.59 7.14
CA GLY A 23 9.18 -4.05 8.22
C GLY A 23 10.31 -3.12 7.79
N GLU A 24 10.71 -2.23 8.70
CA GLU A 24 12.06 -2.24 9.30
C GLU A 24 12.04 -1.42 10.59
N ALA A 25 12.78 -1.91 11.58
CA ALA A 25 12.84 -1.40 12.94
C ALA A 25 13.77 -0.18 13.05
N LEU A 26 13.32 0.89 13.71
CA LEU A 26 14.19 1.93 14.26
C LEU A 26 13.71 2.33 15.66
N ALA A 27 14.70 2.44 16.56
CA ALA A 27 14.58 2.47 18.01
C ALA A 27 13.87 3.71 18.58
N ALA A 28 13.15 3.52 19.69
CA ALA A 28 12.68 4.59 20.56
C ALA A 28 13.67 4.77 21.75
N PRO A 29 14.05 6.00 22.14
CA PRO A 29 14.68 6.24 23.43
C PRO A 29 13.61 6.33 24.52
N GLY A 30 13.93 5.79 25.70
CA GLY A 30 13.02 5.68 26.83
C GLY A 30 12.74 6.98 27.57
N ALA A 31 11.67 6.95 28.37
CA ALA A 31 11.45 7.86 29.48
C ALA A 31 10.83 7.08 30.65
N ASN A 32 11.53 7.12 31.78
CA ASN A 32 11.15 6.58 33.08
C ASN A 32 10.28 7.58 33.86
N GLY A 33 9.31 7.04 34.62
CA GLY A 33 8.84 7.50 35.95
C GLY A 33 8.03 8.81 36.02
N ALA A 34 7.14 9.03 37.00
CA ALA A 34 6.65 8.23 38.11
C ALA A 34 5.40 8.94 38.70
N GLU A 35 4.53 8.15 39.32
CA GLU A 35 3.70 8.38 40.53
C GLU A 35 2.68 9.54 40.68
N GLY A 36 1.52 9.16 41.26
CA GLY A 36 0.60 10.08 41.93
C GLY A 36 -0.84 9.55 42.08
N ALA A 37 -1.10 8.75 43.11
CA ALA A 37 -2.45 8.30 43.47
C ALA A 37 -3.18 9.32 44.36
N SER A 38 -4.47 9.57 44.14
CA SER A 38 -5.52 9.71 45.18
C SER A 38 -6.88 9.94 44.52
N GLY A 39 -7.92 9.25 45.00
CA GLY A 39 -9.24 9.21 44.38
C GLY A 39 -10.26 10.17 45.00
N THR A 40 -11.42 10.26 44.34
CA THR A 40 -12.77 10.42 44.92
C THR A 40 -13.81 10.17 43.83
N GLU A 41 -14.99 9.73 44.25
CA GLU A 41 -16.12 9.16 43.51
C GLU A 41 -16.84 10.12 42.53
N GLY A 42 -17.47 9.53 41.51
CA GLY A 42 -18.69 10.07 40.88
C GLY A 42 -18.57 10.67 39.48
N ASP A 43 -18.67 9.83 38.44
CA ASP A 43 -19.66 9.94 37.34
C ASP A 43 -19.37 8.84 36.30
N ALA A 44 -20.42 8.21 35.77
CA ALA A 44 -20.28 7.11 34.81
C ALA A 44 -19.84 7.62 33.43
N ALA A 45 -18.53 7.74 33.21
CA ALA A 45 -17.92 7.98 31.92
C ALA A 45 -17.90 6.68 31.06
N PRO A 46 -17.98 6.78 29.72
CA PRO A 46 -17.87 5.62 28.84
C PRO A 46 -16.50 4.98 29.03
N GLY A 47 -16.47 3.67 29.30
CA GLY A 47 -15.25 2.93 29.56
C GLY A 47 -14.24 3.05 28.40
N PRO A 48 -12.93 2.96 28.68
CA PRO A 48 -11.92 3.07 27.64
C PRO A 48 -12.15 1.95 26.60
N PRO A 49 -12.00 2.25 25.30
CA PRO A 49 -12.12 1.23 24.27
C PRO A 49 -11.08 0.15 24.55
N LEU A 50 -11.55 -1.09 24.68
CA LEU A 50 -10.73 -2.27 24.84
C LEU A 50 -9.66 -2.30 23.73
N PRO A 51 -8.36 -2.41 24.04
CA PRO A 51 -7.35 -2.54 23.01
C PRO A 51 -7.56 -3.89 22.31
N LEU A 52 -8.07 -3.84 21.08
CA LEU A 52 -8.13 -4.96 20.15
C LEU A 52 -6.69 -5.41 19.84
N ARG A 53 -6.11 -6.27 20.68
CA ARG A 53 -4.90 -7.03 20.35
C ARG A 53 -5.24 -8.05 19.25
N LYS A 54 -5.18 -7.65 17.98
CA LYS A 54 -5.18 -8.59 16.85
C LYS A 54 -3.74 -9.05 16.58
N ARG A 55 -3.54 -10.37 16.52
CA ARG A 55 -2.29 -11.02 16.11
C ARG A 55 -2.04 -10.75 14.64
N ILE A 56 -1.06 -9.91 14.36
CA ILE A 56 -0.53 -9.69 13.01
C ILE A 56 0.33 -10.92 12.68
N ALA A 57 -0.05 -11.69 11.66
CA ALA A 57 0.80 -12.76 11.15
C ALA A 57 1.98 -12.11 10.41
N ARG A 58 3.19 -12.28 10.95
CA ARG A 58 4.46 -11.72 10.45
C ARG A 58 5.09 -12.62 9.37
N PRO A 59 6.05 -12.10 8.57
CA PRO A 59 6.77 -12.88 7.55
C PRO A 59 7.38 -14.18 8.13
N ARG A 60 7.55 -15.19 7.27
CA ARG A 60 8.21 -16.46 7.64
C ARG A 60 9.67 -16.20 8.03
N GLU A 61 9.94 -16.16 9.33
CA GLU A 61 11.29 -16.08 9.87
C GLU A 61 11.85 -17.52 9.99
N TRP A 62 12.73 -17.87 9.06
CA TRP A 62 13.39 -19.19 9.01
C TRP A 62 14.64 -19.25 9.89
N GLU A 63 15.15 -18.10 10.31
CA GLU A 63 16.30 -17.99 11.20
C GLU A 63 15.85 -18.00 12.66
N ALA A 64 16.52 -18.80 13.49
CA ALA A 64 16.45 -18.60 14.93
C ALA A 64 17.14 -17.28 15.23
N LEU A 65 16.48 -16.40 15.98
CA LEU A 65 17.07 -15.13 16.40
C LEU A 65 18.07 -15.40 17.54
N GLU A 66 19.23 -15.93 17.19
CA GLU A 66 20.32 -16.20 18.14
C GLU A 66 20.71 -14.89 18.84
N GLY A 67 20.58 -14.88 20.18
CA GLY A 67 20.88 -13.70 21.00
C GLY A 67 19.69 -12.79 21.37
N GLN A 68 18.46 -13.08 20.93
CA GLN A 68 17.28 -12.31 21.35
C GLN A 68 16.64 -12.81 22.66
N SER A 69 15.91 -11.91 23.33
CA SER A 69 15.23 -12.18 24.60
C SER A 69 14.16 -13.28 24.45
N THR A 70 13.88 -14.01 25.53
CA THR A 70 12.84 -15.04 25.56
C THR A 70 11.46 -14.50 25.14
N GLU A 71 11.18 -13.23 25.43
CA GLU A 71 9.95 -12.57 25.00
C GLU A 71 9.85 -12.44 23.48
N ALA A 72 10.95 -12.09 22.80
CA ALA A 72 10.98 -11.99 21.34
C ALA A 72 10.75 -13.35 20.68
N GLU A 73 11.29 -14.43 21.25
CA GLU A 73 11.10 -15.80 20.76
C GLU A 73 9.65 -16.28 20.94
N VAL A 74 9.04 -16.04 22.11
CA VAL A 74 7.61 -16.33 22.35
C VAL A 74 6.74 -15.55 21.37
N ARG A 75 7.10 -14.28 21.12
CA ARG A 75 6.40 -13.43 20.15
C ARG A 75 6.51 -13.98 18.74
N ARG A 76 7.72 -14.35 18.28
CA ARG A 76 7.97 -14.96 16.97
C ARG A 76 7.13 -16.21 16.77
N ILE A 77 7.11 -17.13 17.72
CA ILE A 77 6.35 -18.39 17.57
C ILE A 77 4.85 -18.10 17.46
N LEU A 78 4.30 -17.22 18.29
CA LEU A 78 2.86 -16.92 18.28
C LEU A 78 2.42 -16.10 17.08
N GLU A 79 3.25 -15.16 16.64
CA GLU A 79 2.95 -14.21 15.55
C GLU A 79 3.45 -14.71 14.18
N GLY A 80 4.27 -15.76 14.15
CA GLY A 80 4.73 -16.42 12.93
C GLY A 80 3.63 -17.24 12.25
N THR A 81 3.90 -17.64 11.00
CA THR A 81 2.96 -18.39 10.16
C THR A 81 2.51 -19.71 10.78
N SER A 82 1.45 -20.31 10.22
CA SER A 82 0.95 -21.63 10.63
C SER A 82 1.80 -22.80 10.12
N ASP A 83 3.00 -22.54 9.60
CA ASP A 83 3.87 -23.52 8.98
C ASP A 83 4.72 -24.21 10.06
N ALA A 84 4.63 -25.54 10.13
CA ALA A 84 5.35 -26.33 11.11
C ALA A 84 6.89 -26.18 10.96
N PHE A 85 7.42 -26.15 9.74
CA PHE A 85 8.86 -26.06 9.47
C PHE A 85 9.43 -24.69 9.88
N ALA A 86 8.73 -23.61 9.54
CA ALA A 86 9.12 -22.25 9.92
C ALA A 86 8.99 -22.02 11.43
N THR A 87 7.98 -22.60 12.08
CA THR A 87 7.81 -22.49 13.54
C THR A 87 9.04 -23.02 14.29
N LEU A 88 9.62 -24.12 13.80
CA LEU A 88 10.82 -24.74 14.37
C LEU A 88 12.15 -24.21 13.83
N CYS A 89 12.14 -23.21 12.94
CA CYS A 89 13.34 -22.66 12.28
C CYS A 89 14.19 -23.76 11.62
N LEU A 90 13.54 -24.68 10.90
CA LEU A 90 14.25 -25.72 10.16
C LEU A 90 14.60 -25.19 8.77
N GLU A 91 15.90 -25.13 8.47
CA GLU A 91 16.39 -24.87 7.12
C GLU A 91 16.34 -26.15 6.28
N PRO A 92 16.01 -26.06 4.98
CA PRO A 92 16.10 -27.19 4.08
C PRO A 92 17.58 -27.55 3.88
N GLY A 93 17.97 -28.76 4.22
CA GLY A 93 19.26 -29.32 3.84
C GLY A 93 19.16 -30.24 2.62
N ASP A 94 20.32 -30.64 2.08
CA ASP A 94 20.41 -31.52 0.91
C ASP A 94 19.76 -32.89 1.16
N ALA A 95 18.64 -33.16 0.46
CA ALA A 95 17.91 -34.41 0.23
C ALA A 95 17.66 -35.38 1.42
N SER A 96 18.16 -35.09 2.62
CA SER A 96 18.20 -35.96 3.80
C SER A 96 17.85 -35.21 5.09
N ALA A 97 17.45 -33.93 4.98
CA ALA A 97 17.40 -33.00 6.11
C ALA A 97 16.00 -32.65 6.63
N ALA A 98 14.92 -33.19 6.05
CA ALA A 98 13.66 -33.33 6.78
C ALA A 98 13.73 -34.59 7.64
N ASP A 99 14.67 -34.59 8.60
CA ASP A 99 14.83 -35.67 9.56
C ASP A 99 13.94 -35.36 10.76
N GLY A 100 12.98 -36.25 11.09
CA GLY A 100 12.17 -36.12 12.31
C GLY A 100 13.05 -35.96 13.58
N LYS A 101 14.31 -36.42 13.55
CA LYS A 101 15.30 -36.14 14.59
C LYS A 101 15.72 -34.67 14.66
N ALA A 102 15.86 -33.98 13.53
CA ALA A 102 16.15 -32.55 13.48
C ALA A 102 14.97 -31.74 14.05
N ALA A 103 13.73 -32.11 13.71
CA ALA A 103 12.53 -31.51 14.31
C ALA A 103 12.49 -31.67 15.83
N ARG A 104 12.74 -32.89 16.35
CA ARG A 104 12.85 -33.15 17.80
C ARG A 104 13.96 -32.35 18.48
N SER A 105 15.12 -32.22 17.83
CA SER A 105 16.24 -31.43 18.34
C SER A 105 15.90 -29.94 18.40
N ALA A 106 15.32 -29.40 17.33
CA ALA A 106 14.86 -28.01 17.26
C ALA A 106 13.77 -27.71 18.30
N TYR A 107 12.79 -28.61 18.44
CA TYR A 107 11.78 -28.51 19.49
C TYR A 107 12.41 -28.51 20.88
N LYS A 108 13.32 -29.43 21.22
CA LYS A 108 13.99 -29.45 22.53
C LYS A 108 14.72 -28.13 22.82
N ARG A 109 15.40 -27.55 21.83
CA ARG A 109 16.07 -26.24 21.97
C ARG A 109 15.06 -25.11 22.24
N LEU A 110 13.96 -25.06 21.49
CA LEU A 110 12.92 -24.03 21.62
C LEU A 110 12.11 -24.19 22.92
N ALA A 111 11.72 -25.41 23.25
CA ALA A 111 11.00 -25.79 24.47
C ALA A 111 11.76 -25.33 25.73
N LEU A 112 13.09 -25.46 25.75
CA LEU A 112 13.91 -25.00 26.88
C LEU A 112 13.94 -23.47 27.03
N ARG A 113 13.71 -22.71 25.95
CA ARG A 113 13.68 -21.24 25.95
C ARG A 113 12.29 -20.71 26.29
N VAL A 114 11.24 -21.30 25.71
CA VAL A 114 9.86 -20.83 25.86
C VAL A 114 9.07 -21.56 26.95
N HIS A 115 9.73 -22.35 27.80
CA HIS A 115 9.07 -23.07 28.89
C HIS A 115 8.38 -22.10 29.87
N PRO A 116 7.12 -22.34 30.27
CA PRO A 116 6.39 -21.47 31.22
C PRO A 116 7.13 -21.23 32.55
N ASP A 117 7.89 -22.21 33.03
CA ASP A 117 8.62 -22.11 34.31
C ASP A 117 9.90 -21.26 34.24
N LYS A 118 10.38 -20.95 33.03
CA LYS A 118 11.64 -20.20 32.81
C LYS A 118 11.42 -18.75 32.38
N VAL A 119 10.15 -18.32 32.29
CA VAL A 119 9.77 -16.97 31.89
C VAL A 119 9.22 -16.17 33.07
N PRO A 120 9.34 -14.83 33.05
CA PRO A 120 8.66 -13.95 34.01
C PRO A 120 7.16 -14.24 34.09
N ASP A 121 6.56 -14.03 35.27
CA ASP A 121 5.15 -14.35 35.56
C ASP A 121 4.17 -13.71 34.54
N GLU A 122 4.50 -12.51 34.06
CA GLU A 122 3.72 -11.77 33.06
C GLU A 122 3.66 -12.46 31.68
N LEU A 123 4.66 -13.28 31.34
CA LEU A 123 4.79 -13.95 30.05
C LEU A 123 4.35 -15.42 30.05
N LYS A 124 4.12 -16.02 31.24
CA LYS A 124 3.66 -17.41 31.40
C LYS A 124 2.50 -17.83 30.49
N PRO A 125 1.40 -17.07 30.36
CA PRO A 125 0.28 -17.50 29.51
C PRO A 125 0.66 -17.56 28.03
N ARG A 126 1.44 -16.58 27.55
CA ARG A 126 1.92 -16.55 26.14
C ARG A 126 2.98 -17.62 25.88
N ALA A 127 3.87 -17.84 26.84
CA ALA A 127 4.91 -18.87 26.75
C ALA A 127 4.31 -20.28 26.69
N LYS A 128 3.26 -20.57 27.47
CA LYS A 128 2.52 -21.83 27.40
C LYS A 128 1.94 -22.07 26.01
N GLU A 129 1.31 -21.07 25.43
CA GLU A 129 0.73 -21.18 24.09
C GLU A 129 1.79 -21.34 23.00
N ALA A 130 2.92 -20.62 23.12
CA ALA A 130 4.05 -20.78 22.20
C ALA A 130 4.66 -22.18 22.28
N PHE A 131 4.77 -22.72 23.50
CA PHE A 131 5.25 -24.08 23.77
C PHE A 131 4.34 -25.12 23.11
N GLU A 132 3.02 -25.04 23.32
CA GLU A 132 2.03 -25.93 22.68
C GLU A 132 2.07 -25.84 21.14
N LYS A 133 2.26 -24.64 20.59
CA LYS A 133 2.40 -24.45 19.13
C LYS A 133 3.67 -25.12 18.60
N ALA A 134 4.80 -24.98 19.29
CA ALA A 134 6.06 -25.63 18.90
C ALA A 134 6.00 -27.15 19.01
N GLU A 135 5.32 -27.69 20.04
CA GLU A 135 5.10 -29.13 20.20
C GLU A 135 4.25 -29.70 19.06
N LYS A 136 3.13 -29.03 18.72
CA LYS A 136 2.29 -29.43 17.58
C LYS A 136 3.06 -29.41 16.27
N ALA A 137 3.88 -28.38 16.05
CA ALA A 137 4.72 -28.30 14.85
C ALA A 137 5.70 -29.47 14.76
N ALA A 138 6.34 -29.87 15.86
CA ALA A 138 7.24 -31.02 15.88
C ALA A 138 6.50 -32.32 15.56
N ALA A 139 5.34 -32.55 16.17
CA ALA A 139 4.53 -33.73 15.93
C ALA A 139 4.07 -33.84 14.47
N VAL A 140 3.69 -32.73 13.84
CA VAL A 140 3.32 -32.71 12.41
C VAL A 140 4.50 -33.10 11.53
N ILE A 141 5.69 -32.54 11.76
CA ILE A 141 6.88 -32.87 10.96
C ILE A 141 7.28 -34.34 11.16
N GLU A 142 7.22 -34.85 12.39
CA GLU A 142 7.48 -36.27 12.66
C GLU A 142 6.50 -37.17 11.89
N ALA A 143 5.20 -36.85 11.91
CA ALA A 143 4.19 -37.61 11.18
C ALA A 143 4.40 -37.56 9.65
N LEU A 144 4.80 -36.40 9.11
CA LEU A 144 5.15 -36.25 7.69
C LEU A 144 6.36 -37.12 7.32
N CYS A 145 7.41 -37.09 8.13
CA CYS A 145 8.62 -37.91 7.91
C CYS A 145 8.36 -39.41 8.05
N GLU A 146 7.47 -39.81 8.96
CA GLU A 146 7.06 -41.22 9.13
C GLU A 146 6.24 -41.73 7.94
N ALA A 147 5.42 -40.86 7.32
CA ALA A 147 4.65 -41.22 6.14
C ALA A 147 5.54 -41.42 4.90
N ASP A 148 6.36 -40.43 4.57
CA ASP A 148 7.34 -40.52 3.48
C ASP A 148 8.41 -39.42 3.67
N ALA A 149 9.63 -39.82 4.03
CA ALA A 149 10.72 -38.89 4.31
C ALA A 149 11.16 -38.08 3.07
N GLU A 150 11.07 -38.65 1.87
CA GLU A 150 11.47 -37.98 0.63
C GLU A 150 10.42 -36.93 0.23
N ALA A 151 9.14 -37.30 0.28
CA ALA A 151 8.05 -36.37 0.02
C ALA A 151 7.99 -35.27 1.09
N ALA A 152 8.30 -35.56 2.35
CA ALA A 152 8.41 -34.56 3.41
C ALA A 152 9.56 -33.57 3.16
N ALA A 153 10.71 -34.05 2.68
CA ALA A 153 11.82 -33.19 2.28
C ALA A 153 11.46 -32.32 1.06
N THR A 154 10.75 -32.88 0.08
CA THR A 154 10.21 -32.15 -1.06
C THR A 154 9.24 -31.06 -0.62
N LEU A 155 8.30 -31.37 0.28
CA LEU A 155 7.36 -30.42 0.88
C LEU A 155 8.08 -29.27 1.60
N HIS A 156 9.08 -29.59 2.43
CA HIS A 156 9.88 -28.59 3.15
C HIS A 156 10.62 -27.65 2.20
N ARG A 157 11.27 -28.21 1.16
CA ARG A 157 11.92 -27.41 0.11
C ARG A 157 10.94 -26.48 -0.59
N PHE A 158 9.73 -26.94 -0.90
CA PHE A 158 8.72 -26.09 -1.56
C PHE A 158 8.27 -24.93 -0.69
N LEU A 159 7.95 -25.21 0.57
CA LEU A 159 7.53 -24.18 1.52
C LEU A 159 8.64 -23.16 1.80
N HIS A 160 9.90 -23.60 1.75
CA HIS A 160 11.06 -22.73 1.89
C HIS A 160 11.34 -21.89 0.62
N THR A 161 11.37 -22.51 -0.57
CA THR A 161 11.63 -21.82 -1.86
C THR A 161 10.54 -20.81 -2.22
N ALA A 162 9.28 -21.09 -1.87
CA ALA A 162 8.20 -20.11 -1.99
C ALA A 162 8.39 -18.88 -1.08
N GLY A 163 9.30 -18.96 -0.10
CA GLY A 163 9.74 -17.86 0.72
C GLY A 163 8.71 -17.39 1.75
N SER A 164 9.08 -16.32 2.46
CA SER A 164 8.24 -15.57 3.40
C SER A 164 7.28 -14.59 2.72
N THR A 165 7.41 -14.41 1.41
CA THR A 165 6.77 -13.34 0.67
C THR A 165 5.44 -13.82 0.09
N GLY A 166 4.34 -13.26 0.56
CA GLY A 166 3.06 -13.25 -0.17
C GLY A 166 3.11 -12.40 -1.45
N ALA A 167 4.23 -12.46 -2.17
CA ALA A 167 4.45 -11.78 -3.44
C ALA A 167 4.18 -12.75 -4.60
N VAL A 168 3.80 -12.19 -5.74
CA VAL A 168 3.63 -12.93 -6.99
C VAL A 168 4.89 -13.73 -7.30
N MET A 169 4.74 -15.05 -7.51
CA MET A 169 5.86 -15.94 -7.82
C MET A 169 6.56 -15.53 -9.12
N LEU A 170 7.85 -15.21 -9.04
CA LEU A 170 8.67 -14.88 -10.21
C LEU A 170 8.98 -16.14 -11.02
N ARG A 171 9.15 -15.98 -12.34
CA ARG A 171 9.51 -17.10 -13.23
C ARG A 171 10.80 -17.80 -12.78
N ALA A 172 11.84 -17.06 -12.38
CA ALA A 172 13.06 -17.64 -11.82
C ALA A 172 12.82 -18.52 -10.58
N ALA A 173 11.95 -18.09 -9.68
CA ALA A 173 11.61 -18.83 -8.46
C ALA A 173 10.79 -20.09 -8.78
N ALA A 174 9.85 -19.98 -9.73
CA ALA A 174 9.09 -21.13 -10.20
C ALA A 174 9.95 -22.13 -11.02
N ALA A 175 11.00 -21.66 -11.71
CA ALA A 175 12.00 -22.52 -12.37
C ALA A 175 12.76 -23.34 -11.35
N ALA A 176 13.27 -22.66 -10.32
CA ALA A 176 13.96 -23.29 -9.21
C ALA A 176 13.05 -24.30 -8.47
N LEU A 177 11.78 -23.95 -8.29
CA LEU A 177 10.80 -24.80 -7.59
C LEU A 177 10.45 -26.06 -8.40
N LEU A 178 10.24 -25.92 -9.71
CA LEU A 178 9.93 -27.06 -10.59
C LEU A 178 11.18 -27.86 -10.98
N GLY A 179 12.38 -27.30 -10.79
CA GLY A 179 13.64 -27.88 -11.25
C GLY A 179 13.78 -27.84 -12.77
N LEU A 180 13.25 -26.79 -13.40
CA LEU A 180 13.24 -26.59 -14.85
C LEU A 180 13.99 -25.31 -15.21
N PRO A 181 14.60 -25.22 -16.41
CA PRO A 181 15.15 -23.95 -16.88
C PRO A 181 14.01 -22.95 -17.19
N GLU A 182 14.28 -21.65 -17.08
CA GLU A 182 13.24 -20.61 -17.23
C GLU A 182 12.58 -20.57 -18.61
N ASP A 183 13.29 -21.03 -19.64
CA ASP A 183 12.85 -21.15 -21.03
C ASP A 183 12.10 -22.45 -21.34
N ALA A 184 11.90 -23.33 -20.34
CA ALA A 184 11.14 -24.55 -20.51
C ALA A 184 9.71 -24.29 -21.01
N PRO A 185 9.17 -25.16 -21.88
CA PRO A 185 7.81 -25.01 -22.41
C PRO A 185 6.76 -25.17 -21.30
N LEU A 186 5.63 -24.47 -21.43
CA LEU A 186 4.52 -24.50 -20.45
C LEU A 186 4.01 -25.91 -20.16
N GLU A 187 3.93 -26.77 -21.17
CA GLU A 187 3.46 -28.16 -21.00
C GLU A 187 4.41 -28.98 -20.12
N GLU A 188 5.71 -28.70 -20.18
CA GLU A 188 6.70 -29.36 -19.32
C GLU A 188 6.60 -28.88 -17.87
N ALA A 189 6.36 -27.57 -17.67
CA ALA A 189 6.08 -27.02 -16.34
C ALA A 189 4.80 -27.63 -15.72
N ARG A 190 3.73 -27.81 -16.52
CA ARG A 190 2.49 -28.47 -16.09
C ARG A 190 2.70 -29.92 -15.71
N ARG A 191 3.41 -30.68 -16.55
CA ARG A 191 3.76 -32.09 -16.29
C ARG A 191 4.50 -32.21 -14.98
N ARG A 192 5.54 -31.38 -14.80
CA ARG A 192 6.38 -31.42 -13.59
C ARG A 192 5.60 -31.03 -12.33
N ALA A 193 4.74 -30.01 -12.40
CA ALA A 193 3.86 -29.66 -11.29
C ALA A 193 2.88 -30.79 -10.92
N GLY A 194 2.38 -31.54 -11.91
CA GLY A 194 1.55 -32.72 -11.70
C GLY A 194 2.28 -33.83 -10.94
N GLU A 195 3.47 -34.19 -11.40
CA GLU A 195 4.34 -35.20 -10.74
C GLU A 195 4.62 -34.84 -9.27
N LEU A 196 4.91 -33.57 -9.00
CA LEU A 196 5.17 -33.10 -7.64
C LEU A 196 3.93 -33.14 -6.75
N LYS A 197 2.73 -32.90 -7.29
CA LYS A 197 1.47 -33.07 -6.53
C LYS A 197 1.19 -34.53 -6.22
N GLU A 198 1.48 -35.44 -7.16
CA GLU A 198 1.40 -36.88 -6.91
C GLU A 198 2.39 -37.31 -5.83
N GLU A 199 3.61 -36.77 -5.83
CA GLU A 199 4.60 -37.00 -4.76
C GLU A 199 4.08 -36.51 -3.40
N LEU A 200 3.49 -35.31 -3.32
CA LEU A 200 2.89 -34.79 -2.10
C LEU A 200 1.72 -35.64 -1.60
N SER A 201 0.97 -36.32 -2.49
CA SER A 201 -0.16 -37.17 -2.10
C SER A 201 0.27 -38.39 -1.29
N LYS A 202 1.53 -38.84 -1.41
CA LYS A 202 2.10 -39.96 -0.65
C LYS A 202 2.12 -39.71 0.85
N LEU A 203 2.19 -38.43 1.27
CA LEU A 203 2.15 -38.03 2.68
C LEU A 203 0.76 -38.22 3.32
N GLY A 204 -0.26 -38.55 2.52
CA GLY A 204 -1.59 -38.89 2.98
C GLY A 204 -2.68 -38.05 2.31
N LEU A 205 -3.81 -38.72 2.03
CA LEU A 205 -5.05 -38.12 1.56
C LEU A 205 -6.18 -38.50 2.51
N LEU A 206 -7.11 -37.58 2.71
CA LEU A 206 -8.39 -37.85 3.37
C LEU A 206 -9.30 -38.66 2.43
N GLU A 207 -10.34 -39.29 2.98
CA GLU A 207 -11.35 -40.02 2.19
C GLU A 207 -12.03 -39.16 1.12
N SER A 208 -12.04 -37.84 1.31
CA SER A 208 -12.54 -36.85 0.35
C SER A 208 -11.61 -36.60 -0.84
N GLY A 209 -10.40 -37.16 -0.83
CA GLY A 209 -9.34 -36.87 -1.80
C GLY A 209 -8.57 -35.56 -1.53
N ALA A 210 -8.90 -34.84 -0.45
CA ALA A 210 -8.13 -33.68 0.01
C ALA A 210 -6.82 -34.13 0.68
N PHE A 211 -5.81 -33.27 0.72
CA PHE A 211 -4.57 -33.58 1.42
C PHE A 211 -4.79 -33.67 2.95
N ALA A 212 -4.07 -34.59 3.60
CA ALA A 212 -4.21 -34.83 5.03
C ALA A 212 -3.67 -33.69 5.91
N TYR A 213 -2.71 -32.91 5.40
CA TYR A 213 -2.03 -31.83 6.11
C TYR A 213 -2.19 -30.50 5.38
N ALA A 214 -2.33 -29.40 6.15
CA ALA A 214 -2.48 -28.05 5.62
C ALA A 214 -1.24 -27.59 4.83
N GLU A 215 -0.07 -28.10 5.18
CA GLU A 215 1.20 -27.89 4.50
C GLU A 215 1.17 -28.44 3.06
N GLN A 216 0.59 -29.63 2.85
CA GLN A 216 0.45 -30.24 1.52
C GLN A 216 -0.50 -29.43 0.63
N GLU A 217 -1.65 -29.01 1.15
CA GLU A 217 -2.60 -28.16 0.41
C GLU A 217 -1.93 -26.87 -0.04
N ARG A 218 -1.17 -26.25 0.86
CA ARG A 218 -0.43 -25.03 0.57
C ARG A 218 0.63 -25.23 -0.50
N ALA A 219 1.39 -26.32 -0.43
CA ALA A 219 2.39 -26.65 -1.45
C ALA A 219 1.75 -26.94 -2.82
N ALA A 220 0.58 -27.57 -2.86
CA ALA A 220 -0.16 -27.78 -4.09
C ALA A 220 -0.65 -26.46 -4.73
N CYS A 221 -1.04 -25.47 -3.93
CA CYS A 221 -1.35 -24.11 -4.41
C CYS A 221 -0.11 -23.41 -4.97
N ILE A 222 1.04 -23.51 -4.29
CA ILE A 222 2.31 -22.95 -4.74
C ILE A 222 2.73 -23.54 -6.11
N LEU A 223 2.50 -24.83 -6.33
CA LEU A 223 2.76 -25.48 -7.62
C LEU A 223 1.84 -24.96 -8.73
N ASP A 224 0.59 -24.64 -8.42
CA ASP A 224 -0.32 -23.99 -9.39
C ASP A 224 0.16 -22.58 -9.75
N GLU A 225 0.59 -21.79 -8.75
CA GLU A 225 1.17 -20.45 -8.97
C GLU A 225 2.45 -20.52 -9.83
N ALA A 226 3.29 -21.54 -9.62
CA ALA A 226 4.49 -21.75 -10.40
C ALA A 226 4.17 -21.98 -11.90
N VAL A 227 3.13 -22.75 -12.19
CA VAL A 227 2.67 -22.97 -13.58
C VAL A 227 2.08 -21.69 -14.18
N GLU A 228 1.34 -20.90 -13.41
CA GLU A 228 0.81 -19.60 -13.88
C GLU A 228 1.94 -18.62 -14.24
N ALA A 229 3.04 -18.62 -13.48
CA ALA A 229 4.22 -17.81 -13.80
C ALA A 229 4.83 -18.15 -15.18
N TRP A 230 4.60 -19.37 -15.70
CA TRP A 230 5.02 -19.79 -17.05
C TRP A 230 4.09 -19.30 -18.16
N VAL A 231 2.82 -19.02 -17.83
CA VAL A 231 1.83 -18.48 -18.78
C VAL A 231 2.16 -17.04 -19.15
N ALA A 232 2.77 -16.29 -18.23
CA ALA A 232 3.30 -14.96 -18.51
C ALA A 232 4.45 -15.07 -19.55
N PRO A 233 4.49 -14.23 -20.60
CA PRO A 233 5.58 -14.26 -21.57
C PRO A 233 6.93 -13.98 -20.89
N PRO A 234 8.00 -14.70 -21.26
CA PRO A 234 9.32 -14.47 -20.67
C PRO A 234 9.80 -13.05 -20.98
N LEU A 235 10.43 -12.40 -20.00
CA LEU A 235 11.14 -11.15 -20.21
C LEU A 235 12.29 -11.43 -21.20
N LYS A 236 12.24 -10.87 -22.41
CA LYS A 236 13.30 -11.07 -23.40
C LYS A 236 14.60 -10.43 -22.89
N GLU A 237 15.64 -11.23 -22.68
CA GLU A 237 16.98 -10.73 -22.38
C GLU A 237 17.45 -9.77 -23.49
N GLY A 238 17.90 -8.58 -23.09
CA GLY A 238 18.40 -7.55 -24.01
C GLY A 238 17.33 -6.70 -24.72
N GLY A 239 16.05 -6.98 -24.53
CA GLY A 239 14.97 -6.12 -24.99
C GLY A 239 14.67 -5.01 -23.98
N THR A 240 14.80 -3.75 -24.37
CA THR A 240 14.06 -2.64 -23.77
C THR A 240 12.55 -2.78 -24.07
N SER A 241 11.98 -3.97 -23.87
CA SER A 241 10.54 -4.08 -23.75
C SER A 241 10.21 -3.41 -22.42
N SER A 242 9.85 -2.14 -22.52
CA SER A 242 9.03 -1.49 -21.52
C SER A 242 8.02 -2.53 -21.04
N LEU A 243 8.05 -2.87 -19.75
CA LEU A 243 6.89 -3.48 -19.11
C LEU A 243 5.69 -2.70 -19.64
N GLU A 244 4.85 -3.34 -20.47
CA GLU A 244 3.61 -2.69 -20.88
C GLU A 244 2.90 -2.41 -19.57
N ALA A 245 2.71 -1.12 -19.27
CA ALA A 245 2.02 -0.70 -18.08
C ALA A 245 0.69 -1.46 -18.09
N VAL A 246 0.44 -2.27 -17.05
CA VAL A 246 -0.85 -2.91 -16.86
C VAL A 246 -1.87 -1.78 -16.90
N SER A 247 -2.58 -1.67 -18.02
CA SER A 247 -3.56 -0.63 -18.22
C SER A 247 -4.60 -0.81 -17.13
N VAL A 248 -4.81 0.26 -16.35
CA VAL A 248 -5.62 0.33 -15.14
C VAL A 248 -6.75 -0.70 -15.16
N THR A 249 -6.56 -1.83 -14.48
CA THR A 249 -7.67 -2.72 -14.18
C THR A 249 -8.42 -2.10 -13.02
N ARG A 250 -9.52 -1.43 -13.34
CA ARG A 250 -10.63 -1.37 -12.39
C ARG A 250 -11.00 -2.81 -12.06
N ALA A 251 -10.69 -3.30 -10.87
CA ALA A 251 -11.23 -4.57 -10.41
C ALA A 251 -11.86 -4.45 -9.03
N LEU A 252 -12.65 -3.39 -8.83
CA LEU A 252 -13.99 -3.60 -8.29
C LEU A 252 -14.86 -4.18 -9.42
N GLY A 253 -14.98 -5.51 -9.52
CA GLY A 253 -16.10 -6.11 -10.26
C GLY A 253 -15.84 -6.96 -11.52
N LEU A 254 -14.62 -7.45 -11.81
CA LEU A 254 -14.46 -8.50 -12.84
C LEU A 254 -14.88 -9.87 -12.25
N ARG A 255 -15.87 -10.52 -12.87
CA ARG A 255 -16.52 -11.76 -12.37
C ARG A 255 -15.87 -13.03 -12.94
N ASP A 256 -15.15 -12.84 -14.02
CA ASP A 256 -14.36 -13.77 -14.81
C ASP A 256 -13.00 -14.08 -14.14
N LEU A 257 -12.54 -13.20 -13.24
CA LEU A 257 -11.49 -13.46 -12.24
C LEU A 257 -12.06 -14.01 -10.90
N LYS A 258 -13.36 -14.34 -10.85
CA LYS A 258 -14.07 -14.91 -9.69
C LYS A 258 -14.60 -16.33 -9.96
N LEU A 259 -13.89 -17.13 -10.74
CA LEU A 259 -13.96 -18.60 -10.60
C LEU A 259 -13.34 -18.99 -9.24
N PRO A 260 -13.74 -20.10 -8.60
CA PRO A 260 -13.74 -20.22 -7.15
C PRO A 260 -12.34 -20.48 -6.58
N ARG A 261 -11.46 -19.48 -6.61
CA ARG A 261 -10.16 -19.53 -5.93
C ARG A 261 -9.80 -18.14 -5.39
N PRO A 262 -9.38 -18.03 -4.12
CA PRO A 262 -8.84 -16.80 -3.58
C PRO A 262 -7.42 -16.61 -4.14
N VAL A 263 -7.29 -15.77 -5.17
CA VAL A 263 -5.99 -15.33 -5.74
C VAL A 263 -5.21 -14.43 -4.76
N LEU A 264 -5.86 -13.99 -3.68
CA LEU A 264 -5.25 -13.27 -2.58
C LEU A 264 -5.04 -14.23 -1.41
N LEU A 265 -3.78 -14.61 -1.14
CA LEU A 265 -3.38 -15.29 0.11
C LEU A 265 -3.56 -14.39 1.35
N ALA A 266 -3.85 -13.10 1.16
CA ALA A 266 -4.26 -12.19 2.20
C ALA A 266 -5.78 -12.26 2.39
N ARG A 267 -6.26 -12.61 3.59
CA ARG A 267 -7.64 -12.28 3.98
C ARG A 267 -7.74 -10.75 3.96
N PRO A 268 -8.61 -10.13 3.14
CA PRO A 268 -8.79 -8.69 3.20
C PRO A 268 -9.20 -8.34 4.62
N HIS A 269 -8.38 -7.55 5.30
CA HIS A 269 -8.77 -6.98 6.57
C HIS A 269 -9.78 -5.88 6.27
N VAL A 270 -11.06 -6.19 6.47
CA VAL A 270 -12.11 -5.20 6.39
C VAL A 270 -12.25 -4.61 7.77
N ASP A 271 -11.81 -3.36 7.92
CA ASP A 271 -12.15 -2.55 9.08
C ASP A 271 -13.21 -1.52 8.67
N ILE A 272 -14.15 -1.26 9.55
CA ILE A 272 -15.24 -0.31 9.33
C ILE A 272 -15.09 0.77 10.39
N THR A 273 -14.60 1.92 9.97
CA THR A 273 -14.54 3.12 10.83
C THR A 273 -15.74 3.99 10.51
N LEU A 274 -16.58 4.23 11.52
CA LEU A 274 -17.67 5.19 11.42
C LEU A 274 -17.12 6.59 11.71
N LEU A 275 -17.30 7.52 10.76
CA LEU A 275 -16.92 8.92 10.94
C LEU A 275 -18.11 9.67 11.57
N GLU A 276 -18.16 9.72 12.90
CA GLU A 276 -19.29 10.33 13.65
C GLU A 276 -19.19 11.85 13.75
N GLN A 277 -17.98 12.39 13.72
CA GLN A 277 -17.75 13.82 13.90
C GLN A 277 -17.95 14.59 12.58
N GLU A 278 -18.72 15.68 12.64
CA GLU A 278 -18.81 16.63 11.53
C GLU A 278 -17.43 17.21 11.20
N GLY A 279 -17.09 17.24 9.92
CA GLY A 279 -15.83 17.79 9.45
C GLY A 279 -15.19 17.03 8.29
N ALA A 280 -13.99 17.47 7.93
CA ALA A 280 -13.19 16.88 6.86
C ALA A 280 -12.20 15.85 7.43
N HIS A 281 -12.48 14.58 7.17
CA HIS A 281 -11.64 13.44 7.54
C HIS A 281 -10.71 13.10 6.38
N HIS A 282 -9.46 12.77 6.70
CA HIS A 282 -8.44 12.45 5.70
C HIS A 282 -7.93 11.04 5.93
N LEU A 283 -7.91 10.23 4.87
CA LEU A 283 -7.33 8.89 4.86
C LEU A 283 -6.10 8.90 3.97
N ALA A 284 -4.92 8.61 4.49
CA ALA A 284 -3.71 8.46 3.70
C ALA A 284 -3.31 6.98 3.62
N LEU A 285 -3.28 6.44 2.40
CA LEU A 285 -2.72 5.13 2.09
C LEU A 285 -1.29 5.33 1.59
N LEU A 286 -0.32 4.70 2.25
CA LEU A 286 1.10 4.89 2.00
C LEU A 286 1.71 3.58 1.48
N SER A 287 2.62 3.66 0.50
CA SER A 287 3.50 2.54 0.20
C SER A 287 4.56 2.36 1.28
N SER A 288 5.21 1.19 1.30
CA SER A 288 6.37 0.94 2.14
C SER A 288 7.48 1.99 1.94
N GLY A 289 7.69 2.49 0.72
CA GLY A 289 8.66 3.56 0.46
C GLY A 289 8.26 4.93 1.03
N ALA A 290 7.00 5.13 1.42
CA ALA A 290 6.51 6.35 2.04
C ALA A 290 6.65 6.36 3.58
N THR A 291 7.06 5.26 4.20
CA THR A 291 7.27 5.17 5.67
C THR A 291 8.47 5.98 6.17
N VAL A 292 9.31 6.48 5.25
CA VAL A 292 10.42 7.41 5.55
C VAL A 292 9.93 8.76 6.09
N LEU A 293 8.64 9.08 5.90
CA LEU A 293 7.97 10.22 6.53
C LEU A 293 7.25 9.78 7.80
N SER A 294 7.38 10.57 8.85
CA SER A 294 6.62 10.38 10.10
C SER A 294 5.14 10.74 9.93
N ASP A 295 4.28 10.26 10.83
CA ASP A 295 2.83 10.52 10.74
C ASP A 295 2.52 12.02 10.86
N ALA A 296 3.25 12.74 11.72
CA ALA A 296 3.15 14.19 11.83
C ALA A 296 3.51 14.89 10.51
N GLU A 297 4.55 14.41 9.83
CA GLU A 297 4.99 14.95 8.54
C GLU A 297 3.99 14.69 7.41
N VAL A 298 3.40 13.51 7.37
CA VAL A 298 2.33 13.18 6.42
C VAL A 298 1.11 14.05 6.71
N PHE A 299 0.72 14.17 7.97
CA PHE A 299 -0.41 14.99 8.40
C PHE A 299 -0.24 16.46 8.01
N GLU A 300 0.91 17.07 8.29
CA GLU A 300 1.19 18.46 7.93
C GLU A 300 1.10 18.71 6.42
N ARG A 301 1.59 17.75 5.60
CA ARG A 301 1.51 17.83 4.13
C ARG A 301 0.09 17.70 3.61
N VAL A 302 -0.70 16.81 4.19
CA VAL A 302 -2.10 16.62 3.84
C VAL A 302 -2.90 17.87 4.23
N ARG A 303 -2.66 18.39 5.43
CA ARG A 303 -3.31 19.60 5.96
C ARG A 303 -3.01 20.85 5.12
N ALA A 304 -1.78 20.98 4.60
CA ALA A 304 -1.41 22.08 3.71
C ALA A 304 -2.24 22.13 2.41
N PHE A 305 -2.87 21.01 2.05
CA PHE A 305 -3.70 20.85 0.86
C PHE A 305 -5.10 20.32 1.21
N ALA A 306 -5.73 20.92 2.22
CA ALA A 306 -7.11 20.62 2.59
C ALA A 306 -8.02 20.68 1.35
N LYS A 307 -8.84 19.64 1.14
CA LYS A 307 -9.71 19.42 -0.05
C LYS A 307 -9.00 19.20 -1.39
N GLN A 308 -7.68 19.02 -1.39
CA GLN A 308 -6.87 18.84 -2.61
C GLN A 308 -6.08 17.52 -2.53
N PRO A 309 -6.79 16.37 -2.54
CA PRO A 309 -6.22 15.05 -2.30
C PRO A 309 -5.09 14.69 -3.27
N LYS A 310 -5.16 15.13 -4.54
CA LYS A 310 -4.14 14.80 -5.54
C LYS A 310 -2.85 15.57 -5.28
N SER A 311 -2.95 16.85 -4.94
CA SER A 311 -1.80 17.67 -4.54
C SER A 311 -1.16 17.13 -3.26
N ALA A 312 -1.97 16.78 -2.25
CA ALA A 312 -1.50 16.16 -1.01
C ALA A 312 -0.76 14.84 -1.27
N SER A 313 -1.39 13.93 -2.03
CA SER A 313 -0.81 12.63 -2.40
C SER A 313 0.54 12.79 -3.10
N LEU A 314 0.60 13.72 -4.07
CA LEU A 314 1.81 13.96 -4.85
C LEU A 314 2.92 14.59 -4.01
N LEU A 315 2.59 15.50 -3.09
CA LEU A 315 3.57 16.11 -2.18
C LEU A 315 4.18 15.05 -1.26
N VAL A 316 3.34 14.23 -0.61
CA VAL A 316 3.81 13.16 0.27
C VAL A 316 4.70 12.18 -0.48
N ALA A 317 4.27 11.73 -1.68
CA ALA A 317 5.07 10.82 -2.50
C ALA A 317 6.39 11.44 -2.98
N ALA A 318 6.39 12.72 -3.35
CA ALA A 318 7.59 13.42 -3.82
C ALA A 318 8.63 13.60 -2.71
N ASP A 319 8.19 14.01 -1.52
CA ASP A 319 9.06 14.22 -0.36
C ASP A 319 9.62 12.90 0.17
N ALA A 320 8.78 11.87 0.25
CA ALA A 320 9.23 10.53 0.60
C ALA A 320 10.28 10.02 -0.41
N ALA A 321 10.04 10.16 -1.71
CA ALA A 321 11.00 9.78 -2.73
C ALA A 321 12.32 10.57 -2.65
N ALA A 322 12.26 11.86 -2.31
CA ALA A 322 13.45 12.70 -2.12
C ALA A 322 14.28 12.21 -0.92
N ARG A 323 13.63 11.92 0.22
CA ARG A 323 14.31 11.35 1.39
C ARG A 323 14.88 9.97 1.12
N SER A 324 14.15 9.10 0.43
CA SER A 324 14.67 7.78 0.07
C SER A 324 15.91 7.89 -0.82
N ALA A 325 15.98 8.90 -1.69
CA ALA A 325 17.16 9.18 -2.49
C ALA A 325 18.33 9.71 -1.65
N GLU A 326 18.08 10.60 -0.69
CA GLU A 326 19.10 11.09 0.26
C GLU A 326 19.68 9.96 1.12
N GLN A 327 18.83 9.03 1.56
CA GLN A 327 19.21 7.84 2.33
C GLN A 327 19.81 6.72 1.48
N LYS A 328 19.93 6.89 0.16
CA LYS A 328 20.46 5.91 -0.79
C LYS A 328 19.76 4.54 -0.72
N LEU A 329 18.47 4.51 -0.39
CA LEU A 329 17.67 3.29 -0.37
C LEU A 329 17.58 2.69 -1.79
N THR A 330 17.76 1.38 -1.90
CA THR A 330 17.70 0.64 -3.17
C THR A 330 16.47 -0.27 -3.23
N GLY A 331 16.21 -0.88 -4.39
CA GLY A 331 15.09 -1.84 -4.54
C GLY A 331 13.70 -1.20 -4.53
N ALA A 332 12.72 -1.88 -3.92
CA ALA A 332 11.32 -1.44 -3.88
C ALA A 332 11.08 -0.26 -2.92
N ALA A 333 11.89 -0.13 -1.86
CA ALA A 333 11.80 0.92 -0.85
C ALA A 333 12.07 2.34 -1.40
N ARG A 334 12.70 2.45 -2.58
CA ARG A 334 12.90 3.74 -3.27
C ARG A 334 11.63 4.33 -3.86
N PHE A 335 10.59 3.51 -4.03
CA PHE A 335 9.34 3.92 -4.66
C PHE A 335 8.31 4.30 -3.60
N ALA A 336 8.18 5.61 -3.38
CA ALA A 336 7.12 6.16 -2.56
C ALA A 336 5.86 6.42 -3.41
N SER A 337 4.73 5.91 -2.95
CA SER A 337 3.41 6.30 -3.44
C SER A 337 2.50 6.59 -2.25
N CYS A 338 1.56 7.51 -2.46
CA CYS A 338 0.58 7.92 -1.48
C CYS A 338 -0.75 8.14 -2.20
N VAL A 339 -1.84 7.74 -1.56
CA VAL A 339 -3.20 8.07 -1.96
C VAL A 339 -3.90 8.71 -0.77
N VAL A 340 -4.37 9.94 -0.94
CA VAL A 340 -5.14 10.67 0.06
C VAL A 340 -6.61 10.68 -0.36
N GLY A 341 -7.48 10.17 0.51
CA GLY A 341 -8.93 10.36 0.45
C GLY A 341 -9.36 11.47 1.40
N VAL A 342 -10.32 12.29 0.97
CA VAL A 342 -10.95 13.31 1.81
C VAL A 342 -12.43 12.97 1.90
N PHE A 343 -12.95 12.88 3.13
CA PHE A 343 -14.34 12.56 3.43
C PHE A 343 -14.93 13.69 4.24
N GLU A 344 -15.93 14.38 3.71
CA GLU A 344 -16.67 15.40 4.45
C GLU A 344 -17.91 14.77 5.08
N VAL A 345 -17.97 14.77 6.41
CA VAL A 345 -19.17 14.42 7.18
C VAL A 345 -19.91 15.72 7.44
N LEU A 346 -21.04 15.88 6.77
CA LEU A 346 -21.94 17.00 6.95
C LEU A 346 -22.89 16.68 8.11
N GLY A 347 -23.05 17.62 9.04
CA GLY A 347 -24.09 17.53 10.05
C GLY A 347 -25.48 17.38 9.43
N GLU A 348 -26.35 16.64 10.10
CA GLU A 348 -27.77 16.57 9.75
C GLU A 348 -28.46 17.93 9.95
N LYS A 349 -28.18 18.90 9.08
CA LYS A 349 -29.20 19.87 8.69
C LYS A 349 -29.98 19.23 7.56
N MET A 350 -30.93 18.38 7.92
CA MET A 350 -31.99 17.93 7.03
C MET A 350 -32.91 19.12 6.71
N GLU A 351 -32.40 20.08 5.94
CA GLU A 351 -33.28 20.85 5.06
C GLU A 351 -33.82 19.86 4.03
N PRO A 352 -35.15 19.75 3.86
CA PRO A 352 -35.73 18.81 2.89
C PRO A 352 -35.09 19.11 1.55
N ALA A 353 -34.53 18.07 0.90
CA ALA A 353 -33.81 18.15 -0.36
C ALA A 353 -34.49 19.18 -1.27
N ALA A 354 -33.99 20.42 -1.23
CA ALA A 354 -34.54 21.50 -2.02
C ALA A 354 -34.30 21.00 -3.44
N LYS A 355 -35.39 20.60 -4.10
CA LYS A 355 -35.47 20.13 -5.49
C LYS A 355 -34.26 20.71 -6.20
N LYS A 356 -33.23 19.91 -6.54
CA LYS A 356 -31.98 20.34 -7.20
C LYS A 356 -32.30 21.63 -7.92
N ALA A 357 -32.04 22.77 -7.28
CA ALA A 357 -32.54 24.02 -7.81
C ALA A 357 -31.90 24.03 -9.19
N ARG A 358 -32.72 24.20 -10.24
CA ARG A 358 -32.15 24.54 -11.55
C ARG A 358 -31.35 25.80 -11.25
N LYS A 359 -30.06 25.65 -10.96
CA LYS A 359 -29.13 26.74 -10.75
C LYS A 359 -29.18 27.45 -12.08
N ASP A 360 -29.79 28.62 -12.08
CA ASP A 360 -30.16 29.35 -13.27
C ASP A 360 -29.01 29.30 -14.28
N GLY A 361 -29.34 29.06 -15.54
CA GLY A 361 -28.40 28.80 -16.63
C GLY A 361 -27.52 29.99 -17.03
N ASN A 362 -27.12 30.82 -16.06
CA ASN A 362 -26.34 32.03 -16.27
C ASN A 362 -25.28 32.28 -15.18
N GLU A 363 -24.93 31.27 -14.38
CA GLU A 363 -23.71 31.37 -13.56
C GLU A 363 -22.49 31.41 -14.48
N LYS A 364 -21.86 32.59 -14.53
CA LYS A 364 -20.62 32.84 -15.24
C LYS A 364 -19.53 33.02 -14.20
N VAL A 365 -18.47 32.24 -14.32
CA VAL A 365 -17.28 32.36 -13.46
C VAL A 365 -16.12 32.87 -14.30
N ARG A 366 -15.18 33.58 -13.68
CA ARG A 366 -13.96 34.00 -14.34
C ARG A 366 -12.77 33.28 -13.73
N ALA A 367 -12.08 32.53 -14.55
CA ALA A 367 -10.99 31.68 -14.12
C ALA A 367 -9.77 31.82 -15.03
N ARG A 368 -8.60 31.57 -14.44
CA ARG A 368 -7.33 31.49 -15.15
C ARG A 368 -6.69 30.13 -14.88
N HIS A 369 -5.90 29.63 -15.82
CA HIS A 369 -5.31 28.30 -15.70
C HIS A 369 -3.85 28.22 -16.18
N ILE A 370 -3.16 27.20 -15.69
CA ILE A 370 -1.86 26.74 -16.19
C ILE A 370 -2.06 25.31 -16.70
N LEU A 371 -1.74 25.08 -17.97
CA LEU A 371 -1.83 23.76 -18.61
C LEU A 371 -0.43 23.25 -18.91
N LEU A 372 -0.11 22.03 -18.46
CA LEU A 372 1.07 21.28 -18.86
C LEU A 372 0.63 19.99 -19.59
N LYS A 373 1.06 19.84 -20.84
CA LYS A 373 0.88 18.63 -21.64
C LYS A 373 1.88 17.53 -21.24
N HIS A 374 1.73 16.32 -21.75
CA HIS A 374 2.68 15.23 -21.54
C HIS A 374 2.64 14.24 -22.71
N LYS A 375 3.66 13.39 -22.83
CA LYS A 375 3.83 12.45 -23.95
C LYS A 375 2.73 11.38 -24.07
N GLU A 376 2.01 11.12 -22.98
CA GLU A 376 0.96 10.09 -22.90
C GLU A 376 -0.40 10.60 -23.42
N LEU A 377 -0.47 11.85 -23.90
CA LEU A 377 -1.68 12.37 -24.54
C LEU A 377 -1.94 11.69 -25.89
N LYS A 378 -3.21 11.34 -26.13
CA LYS A 378 -3.65 10.75 -27.41
C LYS A 378 -3.38 11.68 -28.60
N MET A 379 -3.49 12.99 -28.38
CA MET A 379 -3.16 14.02 -29.38
C MET A 379 -1.69 14.43 -29.22
N LYS A 380 -0.81 13.74 -29.94
CA LYS A 380 0.66 13.93 -29.86
C LYS A 380 1.16 15.22 -30.50
N ILE A 381 0.41 15.81 -31.43
CA ILE A 381 0.82 17.00 -32.17
C ILE A 381 0.13 18.23 -31.58
N ASP A 382 0.92 19.09 -30.96
CA ASP A 382 0.51 20.43 -30.59
C ASP A 382 0.74 21.35 -31.79
N SER A 383 -0.27 21.49 -32.66
CA SER A 383 -0.23 22.34 -33.85
C SER A 383 0.11 23.81 -33.55
N GLN A 384 0.04 24.22 -32.28
CA GLN A 384 0.25 25.58 -31.83
C GLN A 384 1.49 25.74 -30.93
N ALA A 385 2.32 24.69 -30.79
CA ALA A 385 3.55 24.76 -29.99
C ALA A 385 4.52 25.84 -30.51
N HIS A 386 4.57 26.02 -31.84
CA HIS A 386 5.41 27.03 -32.49
C HIS A 386 5.07 28.47 -32.05
N LEU A 387 3.79 28.78 -31.81
CA LEU A 387 3.34 30.10 -31.34
C LEU A 387 3.82 30.42 -29.92
N ARG A 388 4.29 29.43 -29.17
CA ARG A 388 4.80 29.57 -27.80
C ARG A 388 6.32 29.37 -27.72
N GLN A 389 7.00 29.24 -28.85
CA GLN A 389 8.44 28.92 -28.94
C GLN A 389 8.84 27.69 -28.11
N LYS A 390 7.92 26.73 -27.92
CA LYS A 390 8.16 25.49 -27.18
C LYS A 390 8.33 24.34 -28.18
N GLY A 391 9.32 23.49 -27.93
CA GLY A 391 9.58 22.27 -28.72
C GLY A 391 8.51 21.19 -28.51
N PRO A 392 8.67 20.01 -29.13
CA PRO A 392 7.76 18.89 -28.94
C PRO A 392 7.70 18.45 -27.46
N VAL A 393 6.50 18.11 -26.99
CA VAL A 393 6.28 17.71 -25.59
C VAL A 393 6.75 16.26 -25.37
N THR A 394 7.92 16.09 -24.75
CA THR A 394 8.54 14.77 -24.51
C THR A 394 8.42 14.28 -23.06
N ARG A 395 7.99 15.14 -22.13
CA ARG A 395 7.92 14.80 -20.70
C ARG A 395 6.82 13.78 -20.35
N PRO A 396 7.05 12.86 -19.38
CA PRO A 396 6.03 11.96 -18.86
C PRO A 396 4.99 12.70 -17.98
N LEU A 397 3.83 12.07 -17.75
CA LEU A 397 2.75 12.62 -16.93
C LEU A 397 3.25 12.99 -15.52
N ALA A 398 3.95 12.07 -14.85
CA ALA A 398 4.48 12.29 -13.50
C ALA A 398 5.41 13.51 -13.42
N GLN A 399 6.16 13.83 -14.47
CA GLN A 399 7.02 15.02 -14.49
C GLN A 399 6.19 16.29 -14.64
N ALA A 400 5.14 16.27 -15.47
CA ALA A 400 4.21 17.40 -15.60
C ALA A 400 3.47 17.68 -14.28
N GLU A 401 3.01 16.65 -13.58
CA GLU A 401 2.34 16.79 -12.28
C GLU A 401 3.29 17.38 -11.23
N ARG A 402 4.55 16.91 -11.16
CA ARG A 402 5.57 17.47 -10.25
C ARG A 402 5.90 18.93 -10.55
N GLU A 403 6.03 19.30 -11.82
CA GLU A 403 6.26 20.69 -12.21
C GLU A 403 5.08 21.58 -11.80
N LEU A 404 3.85 21.11 -12.05
CA LEU A 404 2.65 21.86 -11.73
C LEU A 404 2.43 21.99 -10.21
N LEU A 405 2.80 20.97 -9.42
CA LEU A 405 2.80 21.04 -7.96
C LEU A 405 3.77 22.12 -7.44
N ARG A 406 4.98 22.23 -8.02
CA ARG A 406 5.93 23.29 -7.66
C ARG A 406 5.38 24.67 -7.97
N LEU A 407 4.75 24.83 -9.14
CA LEU A 407 4.08 26.08 -9.51
C LEU A 407 2.94 26.40 -8.53
N LYS A 408 2.17 25.40 -8.12
CA LYS A 408 1.11 25.55 -7.12
C LYS A 408 1.64 26.04 -5.78
N GLN A 409 2.74 25.46 -5.28
CA GLN A 409 3.38 25.91 -4.04
C GLN A 409 3.88 27.36 -4.14
N ALA A 410 4.47 27.73 -5.29
CA ALA A 410 4.88 29.11 -5.55
C ALA A 410 3.69 30.08 -5.58
N ILE A 411 2.57 29.69 -6.20
CA ILE A 411 1.32 30.47 -6.24
C ILE A 411 0.69 30.59 -4.86
N ALA A 412 0.72 29.52 -4.05
CA ALA A 412 0.22 29.56 -2.69
C ALA A 412 1.01 30.55 -1.82
N THR A 413 2.31 30.71 -2.08
CA THR A 413 3.18 31.69 -1.40
C THR A 413 2.92 33.12 -1.89
N ASP A 414 2.80 33.32 -3.21
CA ASP A 414 2.47 34.62 -3.80
C ASP A 414 1.43 34.49 -4.93
N PRO A 415 0.12 34.65 -4.62
CA PRO A 415 -0.96 34.51 -5.59
C PRO A 415 -0.90 35.54 -6.74
N LYS A 416 -0.16 36.64 -6.56
CA LYS A 416 0.00 37.67 -7.60
C LYS A 416 0.86 37.15 -8.75
N GLN A 417 1.73 36.17 -8.52
CA GLN A 417 2.63 35.63 -9.55
C GLN A 417 1.96 34.68 -10.54
N PHE A 418 0.69 34.31 -10.34
CA PHE A 418 0.00 33.34 -11.20
C PHE A 418 0.14 33.68 -12.69
N HIS A 419 -0.10 34.93 -13.08
CA HIS A 419 -0.05 35.36 -14.48
C HIS A 419 1.37 35.29 -15.05
N LEU A 420 2.40 35.58 -14.26
CA LEU A 420 3.80 35.44 -14.66
C LEU A 420 4.16 33.97 -14.89
N LEU A 421 3.76 33.10 -13.97
CA LEU A 421 3.98 31.65 -14.08
C LEU A 421 3.17 31.05 -15.23
N ALA A 422 1.94 31.49 -15.44
CA ALA A 422 1.12 31.08 -16.57
C ALA A 422 1.78 31.45 -17.89
N ARG A 423 2.27 32.70 -18.04
CA ARG A 423 2.95 33.15 -19.24
C ARG A 423 4.22 32.35 -19.54
N LYS A 424 4.98 31.99 -18.51
CA LYS A 424 6.24 31.27 -18.65
C LYS A 424 6.04 29.76 -18.87
N HIS A 425 5.21 29.12 -18.06
CA HIS A 425 5.12 27.66 -17.99
C HIS A 425 3.92 27.07 -18.73
N SER A 426 2.78 27.77 -18.84
CA SER A 426 1.58 27.22 -19.47
C SER A 426 1.80 26.93 -20.96
N GLU A 427 1.16 25.86 -21.44
CA GLU A 427 1.16 25.39 -22.83
C GLU A 427 -0.23 25.51 -23.48
N CYS A 428 -1.12 26.27 -22.84
CA CYS A 428 -2.34 26.75 -23.47
C CYS A 428 -2.09 28.05 -24.24
N GLN A 429 -2.92 28.35 -25.23
CA GLN A 429 -2.89 29.65 -25.93
C GLN A 429 -3.23 30.82 -25.01
N SER A 430 -4.02 30.60 -23.97
CA SER A 430 -4.35 31.61 -22.96
C SER A 430 -3.11 32.22 -22.30
N ALA A 431 -1.98 31.48 -22.27
CA ALA A 431 -0.69 31.98 -21.78
C ALA A 431 -0.16 33.20 -22.55
N LEU A 432 -0.57 33.37 -23.81
CA LEU A 432 -0.14 34.46 -24.69
C LEU A 432 -0.92 35.76 -24.47
N GLN A 433 -1.97 35.75 -23.65
CA GLN A 433 -2.72 36.96 -23.34
C GLN A 433 -1.84 38.00 -22.63
N PRO A 434 -2.03 39.30 -22.91
CA PRO A 434 -1.15 40.35 -22.42
C PRO A 434 -1.33 40.66 -20.93
N GLY A 435 -0.25 41.07 -20.27
CA GLY A 435 -0.27 41.59 -18.90
C GLY A 435 -0.80 40.58 -17.88
N GLN A 436 -1.75 41.01 -17.05
CA GLN A 436 -2.33 40.20 -15.98
C GLN A 436 -3.35 39.15 -16.49
N LEU A 437 -3.71 39.20 -17.77
CA LEU A 437 -4.64 38.25 -18.40
C LEU A 437 -3.95 36.96 -18.85
N ALA A 438 -2.63 36.82 -18.66
CA ALA A 438 -1.94 35.59 -19.00
C ALA A 438 -2.54 34.38 -18.27
N GLY A 439 -3.06 33.43 -19.05
CA GLY A 439 -3.76 32.25 -18.56
C GLY A 439 -5.27 32.44 -18.36
N ASP A 440 -5.84 33.62 -18.59
CA ASP A 440 -7.28 33.88 -18.44
C ASP A 440 -8.11 33.10 -19.47
N LEU A 441 -9.17 32.44 -18.98
CA LEU A 441 -10.12 31.70 -19.79
C LEU A 441 -11.33 32.57 -20.20
N GLY A 442 -11.41 33.79 -19.68
CA GLY A 442 -12.58 34.64 -19.83
C GLY A 442 -13.74 34.17 -18.95
N TRP A 443 -14.95 34.58 -19.32
CA TRP A 443 -16.17 34.15 -18.63
C TRP A 443 -16.55 32.74 -19.07
N VAL A 444 -16.44 31.81 -18.12
CA VAL A 444 -16.77 30.39 -18.31
C VAL A 444 -18.22 30.18 -17.89
N CYS A 445 -18.99 29.58 -18.80
CA CYS A 445 -20.33 29.06 -18.53
C CYS A 445 -20.44 27.66 -19.13
N ARG A 446 -21.50 26.92 -18.80
CA ARG A 446 -21.73 25.61 -19.40
C ARG A 446 -21.78 25.72 -20.93
N GLY A 447 -20.94 24.94 -21.60
CA GLY A 447 -20.74 24.91 -23.05
C GLY A 447 -19.73 25.90 -23.62
N SER A 448 -19.07 26.76 -22.83
CA SER A 448 -18.19 27.81 -23.36
C SER A 448 -16.79 27.36 -23.76
N LEU A 449 -16.28 26.27 -23.18
CA LEU A 449 -14.91 25.78 -23.36
C LEU A 449 -14.83 24.49 -24.20
N GLY A 450 -15.97 23.82 -24.43
CA GLY A 450 -16.06 22.62 -25.27
C GLY A 450 -15.51 21.35 -24.60
N ASP A 451 -15.20 21.41 -23.31
CA ASP A 451 -14.80 20.27 -22.47
C ASP A 451 -15.72 20.25 -21.23
N PRO A 452 -16.82 19.48 -21.26
CA PRO A 452 -17.82 19.49 -20.19
C PRO A 452 -17.26 19.15 -18.82
N ALA A 453 -16.27 18.25 -18.75
CA ALA A 453 -15.65 17.86 -17.48
C ALA A 453 -14.79 18.99 -16.92
N PHE A 454 -14.06 19.72 -17.78
CA PHE A 454 -13.29 20.88 -17.36
C PHE A 454 -14.19 22.04 -16.93
N GLU A 455 -15.30 22.29 -17.64
CA GLU A 455 -16.25 23.35 -17.29
C GLU A 455 -16.93 23.08 -15.94
N GLU A 456 -17.39 21.85 -15.71
CA GLU A 456 -18.01 21.46 -14.45
C GLU A 456 -17.02 21.62 -13.28
N PHE A 457 -15.75 21.24 -13.49
CA PHE A 457 -14.70 21.44 -12.50
C PHE A 457 -14.47 22.93 -12.18
N VAL A 458 -14.36 23.79 -13.20
CA VAL A 458 -14.14 25.24 -13.02
C VAL A 458 -15.32 25.92 -12.33
N LEU A 459 -16.56 25.54 -12.70
CA LEU A 459 -17.79 26.07 -12.11
C LEU A 459 -17.99 25.62 -10.65
N GLY A 460 -17.37 24.51 -10.24
CA GLY A 460 -17.41 23.99 -8.87
C GLY A 460 -16.48 24.70 -7.88
N LEU A 461 -15.49 25.46 -8.37
CA LEU A 461 -14.54 26.18 -7.51
C LEU A 461 -15.19 27.41 -6.86
N GLU A 462 -14.76 27.78 -5.66
CA GLU A 462 -15.11 29.01 -4.96
C GLU A 462 -14.32 30.23 -5.49
N VAL A 463 -14.81 31.44 -5.20
CA VAL A 463 -14.11 32.68 -5.62
C VAL A 463 -12.79 32.81 -4.85
N GLN A 464 -11.70 33.09 -5.56
CA GLN A 464 -10.30 33.06 -5.07
C GLN A 464 -9.75 31.66 -4.74
N GLU A 465 -10.46 30.59 -5.11
CA GLU A 465 -9.97 29.24 -4.88
C GLU A 465 -8.94 28.83 -5.95
N LEU A 466 -7.84 28.26 -5.49
CA LEU A 466 -6.86 27.55 -6.32
C LEU A 466 -7.20 26.05 -6.31
N SER A 467 -7.42 25.48 -7.48
CA SER A 467 -7.90 24.11 -7.64
C SER A 467 -6.86 23.05 -7.25
N ASP A 468 -7.32 21.81 -7.08
CA ASP A 468 -6.44 20.65 -7.17
C ASP A 468 -5.91 20.44 -8.61
N LEU A 469 -4.90 19.59 -8.77
CA LEU A 469 -4.37 19.16 -10.06
C LEU A 469 -5.46 18.38 -10.81
N PHE A 470 -5.87 18.86 -11.98
CA PHE A 470 -6.95 18.25 -12.75
C PHE A 470 -6.43 17.76 -14.10
N SER A 471 -6.70 16.51 -14.47
CA SER A 471 -6.22 15.92 -15.72
C SER A 471 -7.34 15.83 -16.75
N THR A 472 -7.10 16.31 -17.97
CA THR A 472 -8.01 16.16 -19.11
C THR A 472 -7.29 15.57 -20.32
N ALA A 473 -8.03 15.33 -21.40
CA ALA A 473 -7.46 14.91 -22.68
C ALA A 473 -6.45 15.91 -23.28
N ARG A 474 -6.36 17.13 -22.73
CA ARG A 474 -5.41 18.17 -23.15
C ARG A 474 -4.14 18.20 -22.31
N GLY A 475 -4.10 17.56 -21.14
CA GLY A 475 -2.98 17.61 -20.19
C GLY A 475 -3.44 17.81 -18.76
N VAL A 476 -2.52 18.24 -17.90
CA VAL A 476 -2.79 18.54 -16.48
C VAL A 476 -2.95 20.04 -16.30
N HIS A 477 -3.97 20.43 -15.54
CA HIS A 477 -4.40 21.81 -15.33
C HIS A 477 -4.32 22.18 -13.85
N LEU A 478 -3.94 23.43 -13.61
CA LEU A 478 -4.11 24.13 -12.34
C LEU A 478 -4.97 25.34 -12.61
N VAL A 479 -6.11 25.45 -11.95
CA VAL A 479 -7.12 26.50 -12.19
C VAL A 479 -7.20 27.40 -10.97
N HIS A 480 -7.32 28.70 -11.19
CA HIS A 480 -7.64 29.66 -10.14
C HIS A 480 -8.90 30.43 -10.56
N ARG A 481 -9.97 30.27 -9.80
CA ARG A 481 -11.18 31.08 -9.98
C ARG A 481 -10.98 32.38 -9.23
N TYR A 482 -11.11 33.51 -9.91
CA TYR A 482 -10.90 34.83 -9.28
C TYR A 482 -12.14 35.73 -9.33
N ALA A 483 -13.20 35.34 -10.05
CA ALA A 483 -14.54 35.92 -9.97
C ALA A 483 -15.62 34.84 -10.15
#